data_AF-A0A9D8BY70-F1
#
_entry.id   AF-A0A9D8BY70-F1
#
_cell.length_a   1.000
_cell.length_b   1.000
_cell.length_c   1.000
_cell.angle_alpha   90.00
_cell.angle_beta   90.00
_cell.angle_gamma   90.00
#
_symmetry.space_group_name_H-M   'P 1'
#
loop_
_entity.id
_entity.type
_entity.pdbx_description
1 polymer ?
#
loop_
_entity_poly.entity_id
_entity_poly.type
_entity_poly.pdbx_seq_one_letter_code
_entity_poly.pdbx_strand_id
1 'polypeptide(L)'
;MKPKPEQAEQQSLYTQANRLPSLSAPSNSAPPASARSNSYPSASDPSTSYPAPSASLDDRAISLAARYPDPAFSILDQAHAKLRVNAASVERLVSGMRWAEGPVWFGDLGSLIWSDIPNNLMLRWDEASGRCSIFRQPSQCANGNTRDRQGRLVSCEHLSRRVTRTEYDGSITVLADSFEGKRLNSPNDVIVKSDGSIWFSDPSFGIQGFYEGEAAHAELPTHVYRIDPVRGKLELVIDDIKMPNGLCFSPDESKLYVCENGVNPRRIRVYELATNGKSLRKGRIHIDAGPGSIDGIRCDIEGRLWCGWGTGEGLDGVRVFDTQANPVVHIDLPERCANLCFGGRHRNRLFMAASRSLYAVYVGTQGV
;
A
#
# COMPACT_ATOMS: atom_id res chain seq x y z
N MET A 1 -48.27 39.31 -34.05
CA MET A 1 -49.51 38.52 -33.98
C MET A 1 -49.76 38.14 -32.51
N LYS A 2 -50.87 38.61 -31.94
CA LYS A 2 -51.52 38.07 -30.73
C LYS A 2 -52.38 36.84 -31.13
N PRO A 3 -52.93 36.00 -30.23
CA PRO A 3 -52.82 35.97 -28.75
C PRO A 3 -52.59 34.55 -28.15
N LYS A 4 -52.38 34.49 -26.82
CA LYS A 4 -52.68 33.31 -25.96
C LYS A 4 -54.22 33.15 -25.81
N PRO A 5 -54.69 32.03 -25.24
CA PRO A 5 -55.40 32.19 -23.97
C PRO A 5 -55.06 31.14 -22.92
N GLU A 6 -55.59 31.42 -21.75
CA GLU A 6 -55.36 30.90 -20.40
C GLU A 6 -56.69 30.24 -19.91
N GLN A 7 -56.68 29.61 -18.72
CA GLN A 7 -57.83 29.22 -17.87
C GLN A 7 -58.52 27.86 -18.21
N ALA A 8 -59.06 27.05 -17.29
CA ALA A 8 -59.38 27.20 -15.87
C ALA A 8 -59.60 25.81 -15.19
N GLU A 9 -59.60 25.86 -13.85
CA GLU A 9 -59.98 24.85 -12.85
C GLU A 9 -61.45 24.36 -12.91
N GLN A 10 -61.72 23.16 -12.36
CA GLN A 10 -62.71 22.83 -11.30
C GLN A 10 -63.07 21.33 -11.34
N GLN A 11 -62.71 20.54 -10.32
CA GLN A 11 -63.44 20.27 -9.07
C GLN A 11 -64.75 19.47 -9.21
N SER A 12 -64.75 18.25 -8.64
CA SER A 12 -65.83 17.66 -7.82
C SER A 12 -65.41 16.22 -7.47
N LEU A 13 -65.01 15.86 -6.25
CA LEU A 13 -65.86 15.61 -5.05
C LEU A 13 -66.84 14.44 -5.30
N TYR A 14 -67.11 13.44 -4.44
CA TYR A 14 -67.17 13.22 -2.98
C TYR A 14 -67.24 11.66 -2.84
N THR A 15 -66.79 10.93 -1.81
CA THR A 15 -67.34 10.90 -0.44
C THR A 15 -66.52 9.93 0.46
N GLN A 16 -65.99 10.48 1.55
CA GLN A 16 -65.93 10.04 2.96
C GLN A 16 -66.14 8.53 3.29
N ALA A 17 -65.21 7.86 3.98
CA ALA A 17 -64.76 7.96 5.39
C ALA A 17 -65.56 7.09 6.37
N ASN A 18 -64.87 6.23 7.14
CA ASN A 18 -64.97 6.21 8.60
C ASN A 18 -63.99 5.21 9.28
N ARG A 19 -63.22 5.79 10.22
CA ARG A 19 -62.90 5.35 11.60
C ARG A 19 -62.00 4.13 11.86
N LEU A 20 -60.87 4.48 12.50
CA LEU A 20 -60.03 3.68 13.40
C LEU A 20 -60.80 3.16 14.62
N PRO A 21 -60.27 2.14 15.30
CA PRO A 21 -59.58 2.43 16.57
C PRO A 21 -58.22 1.74 16.75
N SER A 22 -57.49 2.30 17.71
CA SER A 22 -56.13 2.04 18.21
C SER A 22 -55.87 0.65 18.79
N LEU A 23 -54.62 0.14 18.69
CA LEU A 23 -53.68 -0.05 19.81
C LEU A 23 -52.45 -0.91 19.44
N SER A 24 -51.35 -0.60 20.15
CA SER A 24 -50.17 -1.40 20.48
C SER A 24 -48.95 -1.38 19.53
N ALA A 25 -47.80 -1.18 20.19
CA ALA A 25 -46.47 -0.92 19.65
C ALA A 25 -45.80 -2.17 19.04
N PRO A 26 -44.89 -2.02 18.07
CA PRO A 26 -44.07 -3.14 17.61
C PRO A 26 -42.88 -3.36 18.56
N SER A 27 -42.77 -4.60 19.03
CA SER A 27 -41.59 -5.17 19.68
C SER A 27 -40.41 -5.17 18.71
N ASN A 28 -39.34 -4.44 19.05
CA ASN A 28 -38.03 -4.58 18.41
C ASN A 28 -37.37 -5.87 18.93
N SER A 29 -37.52 -6.96 18.19
CA SER A 29 -36.64 -8.13 18.29
C SER A 29 -35.77 -8.18 17.03
N ALA A 30 -34.50 -7.80 17.18
CA ALA A 30 -33.48 -8.06 16.17
C ALA A 30 -33.32 -9.58 15.99
N PRO A 31 -33.25 -10.12 14.77
CA PRO A 31 -32.88 -11.51 14.56
C PRO A 31 -31.37 -11.68 14.83
N PRO A 32 -30.94 -12.82 15.39
CA PRO A 32 -29.53 -13.08 15.63
C PRO A 32 -28.79 -13.23 14.28
N ALA A 33 -27.61 -12.63 14.20
CA ALA A 33 -26.67 -12.86 13.12
C ALA A 33 -26.33 -14.35 13.04
N SER A 34 -26.86 -15.04 12.03
CA SER A 34 -26.41 -16.39 11.71
C SER A 34 -24.97 -16.31 11.23
N ALA A 35 -24.06 -16.83 12.04
CA ALA A 35 -22.71 -17.16 11.60
C ALA A 35 -22.83 -18.23 10.52
N ARG A 36 -22.81 -17.82 9.25
CA ARG A 36 -22.61 -18.75 8.14
C ARG A 36 -21.14 -19.14 8.12
N SER A 37 -20.84 -20.28 8.73
CA SER A 37 -19.64 -21.03 8.43
C SER A 37 -19.69 -21.44 6.95
N ASN A 38 -19.03 -20.67 6.09
CA ASN A 38 -18.75 -21.15 4.74
C ASN A 38 -17.66 -22.21 4.85
N SER A 39 -18.07 -23.46 4.95
CA SER A 39 -17.20 -24.61 4.70
C SER A 39 -16.79 -24.58 3.23
N TYR A 40 -15.52 -24.29 2.96
CA TYR A 40 -14.94 -24.50 1.64
C TYR A 40 -14.78 -26.00 1.38
N PRO A 41 -14.99 -26.48 0.13
CA PRO A 41 -14.72 -27.87 -0.21
C PRO A 41 -13.21 -28.15 -0.03
N SER A 42 -12.94 -29.24 0.69
CA SER A 42 -11.61 -29.85 0.81
C SER A 42 -11.05 -30.10 -0.58
N ALA A 43 -10.11 -29.27 -1.02
CA ALA A 43 -9.25 -29.59 -2.15
C ALA A 43 -8.30 -30.71 -1.69
N SER A 44 -8.60 -31.92 -2.16
CA SER A 44 -7.68 -33.04 -2.11
C SER A 44 -6.40 -32.67 -2.85
N ASP A 45 -5.30 -32.83 -2.12
CA ASP A 45 -3.89 -32.78 -2.50
C ASP A 45 -3.60 -33.22 -3.95
N PRO A 46 -2.79 -32.45 -4.68
CA PRO A 46 -1.60 -33.05 -5.23
C PRO A 46 -0.37 -32.34 -4.69
N SER A 47 0.48 -33.14 -4.06
CA SER A 47 1.77 -32.77 -3.52
C SER A 47 2.69 -32.20 -4.61
N THR A 48 2.54 -30.93 -4.96
CA THR A 48 3.57 -30.16 -5.65
C THR A 48 4.39 -29.47 -4.57
N SER A 49 5.39 -30.20 -4.06
CA SER A 49 6.47 -29.58 -3.30
C SER A 49 7.20 -28.62 -4.24
N TYR A 50 6.82 -27.33 -4.23
CA TYR A 50 7.67 -26.30 -4.76
C TYR A 50 8.97 -26.35 -3.95
N PRO A 51 10.15 -26.45 -4.58
CA PRO A 51 11.39 -26.38 -3.83
C PRO A 51 11.36 -25.04 -3.08
N ALA A 52 11.37 -25.10 -1.75
CA ALA A 52 11.73 -23.94 -0.95
C ALA A 52 13.04 -23.41 -1.55
N PRO A 53 13.20 -22.10 -1.75
CA PRO A 53 14.45 -21.57 -2.25
C PRO A 53 15.56 -22.07 -1.32
N SER A 54 16.35 -23.03 -1.81
CA SER A 54 17.53 -23.51 -1.13
C SER A 54 18.58 -22.43 -1.30
N ALA A 55 18.42 -21.34 -0.55
CA ALA A 55 19.51 -20.43 -0.30
C ALA A 55 20.55 -21.25 0.47
N SER A 56 21.46 -21.86 -0.27
CA SER A 56 22.67 -22.43 0.32
C SER A 56 23.32 -21.33 1.15
N LEU A 57 23.85 -21.70 2.31
CA LEU A 57 24.44 -20.77 3.28
C LEU A 57 25.68 -20.03 2.72
N ASP A 58 26.12 -20.35 1.51
CA ASP A 58 27.37 -19.89 0.87
C ASP A 58 27.20 -18.79 -0.19
N ASP A 59 25.99 -18.46 -0.67
CA ASP A 59 25.79 -17.38 -1.65
C ASP A 59 25.70 -15.97 -1.02
N ARG A 60 26.30 -15.78 0.16
CA ARG A 60 26.41 -14.49 0.88
C ARG A 60 27.39 -13.52 0.20
N ALA A 61 27.35 -13.38 -1.11
CA ALA A 61 27.92 -12.22 -1.77
C ALA A 61 27.03 -11.00 -1.47
N ILE A 62 27.02 -10.55 -0.21
CA ILE A 62 26.67 -9.19 0.14
C ILE A 62 27.65 -8.36 -0.67
N SER A 63 27.18 -7.78 -1.77
CA SER A 63 28.01 -6.90 -2.61
C SER A 63 28.20 -5.58 -1.87
N LEU A 64 28.93 -5.61 -0.76
CA LEU A 64 29.38 -4.42 -0.07
C LEU A 64 30.29 -3.65 -1.03
N ALA A 65 30.11 -2.33 -1.07
CA ALA A 65 31.06 -1.49 -1.78
C ALA A 65 32.49 -1.72 -1.27
N ALA A 66 33.44 -1.81 -2.20
CA ALA A 66 34.85 -2.04 -1.89
C ALA A 66 35.51 -0.87 -1.12
N ARG A 67 34.85 0.29 -1.06
CA ARG A 67 35.35 1.50 -0.40
C ARG A 67 34.21 2.38 0.12
N TYR A 68 34.54 3.20 1.11
CA TYR A 68 33.68 4.24 1.66
C TYR A 68 34.14 5.64 1.21
N PRO A 69 33.23 6.62 1.06
CA PRO A 69 31.78 6.42 1.02
C PRO A 69 31.36 5.59 -0.20
N ASP A 70 30.26 4.85 -0.06
CA ASP A 70 29.72 4.03 -1.15
C ASP A 70 29.32 4.92 -2.34
N PRO A 71 29.87 4.68 -3.55
CA PRO A 71 29.54 5.47 -4.73
C PRO A 71 28.07 5.32 -5.16
N ALA A 72 27.37 4.26 -4.77
CA ALA A 72 25.95 4.12 -5.05
C ALA A 72 25.11 5.18 -4.32
N PHE A 73 25.62 5.77 -3.24
CA PHE A 73 24.91 6.81 -2.49
C PHE A 73 25.35 8.21 -2.94
N SER A 74 24.64 8.72 -3.94
CA SER A 74 24.88 10.01 -4.59
C SER A 74 24.13 11.15 -3.90
N ILE A 75 24.87 12.17 -3.44
CA ILE A 75 24.32 13.43 -2.93
C ILE A 75 24.16 14.41 -4.10
N LEU A 76 22.91 14.74 -4.45
CA LEU A 76 22.57 15.66 -5.55
C LEU A 76 22.58 17.12 -5.08
N ASP A 77 22.28 17.34 -3.80
CA ASP A 77 22.35 18.64 -3.14
C ASP A 77 23.16 18.52 -1.84
N GLN A 78 24.25 19.29 -1.74
CA GLN A 78 25.18 19.23 -0.60
C GLN A 78 24.55 19.69 0.73
N ALA A 79 23.46 20.46 0.73
CA ALA A 79 22.71 20.75 1.95
C ALA A 79 22.16 19.49 2.64
N HIS A 80 22.07 18.39 1.87
CA HIS A 80 21.55 17.10 2.29
C HIS A 80 22.63 16.03 2.52
N ALA A 81 23.93 16.40 2.53
CA ALA A 81 25.04 15.47 2.70
C ALA A 81 24.96 14.63 3.99
N LYS A 82 24.30 15.14 5.05
CA LYS A 82 24.07 14.42 6.31
C LYS A 82 23.24 13.14 6.15
N LEU A 83 22.49 12.98 5.06
CA LEU A 83 21.68 11.78 4.80
C LEU A 83 22.55 10.56 4.51
N ARG A 84 23.77 10.73 3.99
CA ARG A 84 24.71 9.63 3.78
C ARG A 84 25.54 9.40 5.02
N VAL A 85 25.46 8.18 5.57
CA VAL A 85 26.42 7.73 6.58
C VAL A 85 27.69 7.31 5.85
N ASN A 86 28.79 8.06 6.01
CA ASN A 86 30.01 7.84 5.22
C ASN A 86 30.63 6.44 5.38
N ALA A 87 30.39 5.76 6.50
CA ALA A 87 30.88 4.41 6.77
C ALA A 87 29.80 3.32 6.56
N ALA A 88 28.73 3.63 5.83
CA ALA A 88 27.71 2.66 5.42
C ALA A 88 27.76 2.43 3.91
N SER A 89 27.35 1.23 3.49
CA SER A 89 27.24 0.82 2.09
C SER A 89 25.89 0.16 1.85
N VAL A 90 25.50 0.13 0.57
CA VAL A 90 24.34 -0.62 0.11
C VAL A 90 24.67 -2.11 0.19
N GLU A 91 23.81 -2.85 0.87
CA GLU A 91 23.92 -4.29 1.08
C GLU A 91 22.82 -5.00 0.27
N ARG A 92 23.16 -5.99 -0.56
CA ARG A 92 22.16 -6.93 -1.08
C ARG A 92 21.95 -8.05 -0.06
N LEU A 93 20.78 -8.09 0.57
CA LEU A 93 20.44 -9.04 1.62
C LEU A 93 19.94 -10.37 1.06
N VAL A 94 19.08 -10.31 0.03
CA VAL A 94 18.42 -11.46 -0.58
C VAL A 94 18.27 -11.21 -2.07
N SER A 95 18.33 -12.26 -2.89
CA SER A 95 18.01 -12.22 -4.31
C SER A 95 17.26 -13.47 -4.75
N GLY A 96 16.66 -13.45 -5.94
CA GLY A 96 15.98 -14.61 -6.54
C GLY A 96 14.47 -14.48 -6.63
N MET A 97 13.91 -13.34 -6.20
CA MET A 97 12.49 -13.03 -6.34
C MET A 97 12.13 -12.75 -7.81
N ARG A 98 10.83 -12.80 -8.11
CA ARG A 98 10.29 -12.37 -9.41
C ARG A 98 9.86 -10.90 -9.40
N TRP A 99 9.24 -10.47 -8.31
CA TRP A 99 8.91 -9.06 -8.08
C TRP A 99 8.74 -8.78 -6.57
N ALA A 100 9.79 -8.21 -5.98
CA ALA A 100 9.87 -7.87 -4.57
C ALA A 100 9.15 -6.55 -4.28
N GLU A 101 8.20 -6.58 -3.35
CA GLU A 101 7.29 -5.47 -3.04
C GLU A 101 6.93 -5.41 -1.55
N GLY A 102 6.33 -4.28 -1.15
CA GLY A 102 5.70 -4.10 0.16
C GLY A 102 6.56 -4.48 1.37
N PRO A 103 7.82 -4.01 1.51
CA PRO A 103 8.62 -4.31 2.69
C PRO A 103 8.06 -3.60 3.93
N VAL A 104 8.08 -4.29 5.07
CA VAL A 104 7.64 -3.77 6.37
C VAL A 104 8.51 -4.32 7.50
N TRP A 105 8.94 -3.44 8.41
CA TRP A 105 9.80 -3.79 9.53
C TRP A 105 9.02 -4.18 10.79
N PHE A 106 9.32 -5.35 11.34
CA PHE A 106 8.83 -5.85 12.61
C PHE A 106 9.95 -5.81 13.66
N GLY A 107 10.10 -4.67 14.33
CA GLY A 107 11.18 -4.48 15.31
C GLY A 107 11.11 -5.38 16.55
N ASP A 108 9.92 -5.79 16.94
CA ASP A 108 9.62 -6.81 17.96
C ASP A 108 10.03 -8.23 17.54
N LEU A 109 10.11 -8.50 16.25
CA LEU A 109 10.66 -9.74 15.69
C LEU A 109 12.11 -9.58 15.21
N GLY A 110 12.68 -8.37 15.25
CA GLY A 110 13.96 -8.05 14.61
C GLY A 110 14.01 -8.49 13.15
N SER A 111 12.91 -8.31 12.40
CA SER A 111 12.77 -8.90 11.07
C SER A 111 12.07 -8.00 10.07
N LEU A 112 12.47 -8.11 8.80
CA LEU A 112 11.74 -7.52 7.68
C LEU A 112 10.83 -8.57 7.07
N ILE A 113 9.59 -8.19 6.75
CA ILE A 113 8.65 -8.99 5.96
C ILE A 113 8.38 -8.25 4.64
N TRP A 114 8.30 -8.96 3.52
CA TRP A 114 7.96 -8.40 2.21
C TRP A 114 7.30 -9.45 1.32
N SER A 115 6.81 -9.02 0.17
CA SER A 115 6.10 -9.86 -0.78
C SER A 115 6.96 -10.20 -2.00
N ASP A 116 6.85 -11.42 -2.51
CA ASP A 116 7.27 -11.79 -3.86
C ASP A 116 6.01 -12.18 -4.64
N ILE A 117 5.41 -11.18 -5.29
CA ILE A 117 4.01 -11.24 -5.75
C ILE A 117 3.79 -12.43 -6.72
N PRO A 118 4.61 -12.62 -7.76
CA PRO A 118 4.37 -13.65 -8.79
C PRO A 118 4.64 -15.07 -8.30
N ASN A 119 5.44 -15.22 -7.24
CA ASN A 119 5.66 -16.53 -6.60
C ASN A 119 4.59 -16.85 -5.55
N ASN A 120 3.66 -15.92 -5.27
CA ASN A 120 2.60 -16.08 -4.27
C ASN A 120 3.16 -16.36 -2.87
N LEU A 121 4.21 -15.61 -2.50
CA LEU A 121 4.94 -15.73 -1.24
C LEU A 121 4.96 -14.41 -0.47
N MET A 122 5.03 -14.52 0.85
CA MET A 122 5.67 -13.50 1.67
C MET A 122 6.94 -14.09 2.28
N LEU A 123 8.00 -13.31 2.29
CA LEU A 123 9.31 -13.70 2.81
C LEU A 123 9.61 -12.91 4.08
N ARG A 124 10.50 -13.47 4.91
CA ARG A 124 11.02 -12.85 6.11
C ARG A 124 12.55 -12.90 6.10
N TRP A 125 13.17 -11.78 6.43
CA TRP A 125 14.60 -11.65 6.67
C TRP A 125 14.81 -11.32 8.14
N ASP A 126 15.55 -12.18 8.82
CA ASP A 126 15.85 -12.06 10.25
C ASP A 126 17.18 -11.31 10.45
N GLU A 127 17.15 -10.19 11.16
CA GLU A 127 18.33 -9.31 11.30
C GLU A 127 19.45 -9.96 12.11
N ALA A 128 19.12 -10.75 13.13
CA ALA A 128 20.10 -11.37 14.02
C ALA A 128 20.90 -12.48 13.32
N SER A 129 20.24 -13.30 12.51
CA SER A 129 20.88 -14.42 11.82
C SER A 129 21.24 -14.13 10.36
N GLY A 130 20.71 -13.06 9.78
CA GLY A 130 20.81 -12.73 8.36
C GLY A 130 20.06 -13.70 7.45
N ARG A 131 19.22 -14.59 8.00
CA ARG A 131 18.55 -15.64 7.22
C ARG A 131 17.27 -15.13 6.57
N CYS A 132 17.07 -15.54 5.32
CA CYS A 132 15.79 -15.44 4.62
C CYS A 132 14.98 -16.73 4.81
N SER A 133 13.67 -16.61 5.00
CA SER A 133 12.73 -17.73 5.13
C SER A 133 11.35 -17.36 4.59
N ILE A 134 10.51 -18.35 4.32
CA ILE A 134 9.11 -18.11 3.95
C ILE A 134 8.34 -17.68 5.21
N PHE A 135 7.67 -16.53 5.12
CA PHE A 135 6.73 -16.07 6.14
C PHE A 135 5.32 -16.63 5.91
N ARG A 136 4.86 -16.64 4.65
CA ARG A 136 3.54 -17.16 4.27
C ARG A 136 3.54 -17.70 2.84
N GLN A 137 2.91 -18.86 2.65
CA GLN A 137 2.61 -19.47 1.35
C GLN A 137 1.34 -20.33 1.46
N PRO A 138 0.35 -20.19 0.55
CA PRO A 138 0.22 -19.10 -0.42
C PRO A 138 -0.05 -17.75 0.28
N SER A 139 0.42 -16.65 -0.31
CA SER A 139 0.18 -15.29 0.19
C SER A 139 -1.05 -14.59 -0.39
N GLN A 140 -1.76 -15.23 -1.33
CA GLN A 140 -2.83 -14.63 -2.14
C GLN A 140 -2.32 -13.48 -3.02
N CYS A 141 -1.09 -13.62 -3.56
CA CYS A 141 -0.37 -12.57 -4.26
C CYS A 141 -0.38 -11.27 -3.43
N ALA A 142 0.04 -11.39 -2.16
CA ALA A 142 0.20 -10.22 -1.31
C ALA A 142 1.14 -9.22 -1.97
N ASN A 143 0.86 -7.92 -1.81
CA ASN A 143 1.66 -6.82 -2.33
C ASN A 143 2.13 -5.94 -1.17
N GLY A 144 1.58 -4.74 -1.02
CA GLY A 144 1.92 -3.79 0.04
C GLY A 144 1.58 -4.30 1.43
N ASN A 145 2.44 -3.95 2.38
CA ASN A 145 2.32 -4.34 3.78
C ASN A 145 2.59 -3.17 4.72
N THR A 146 1.91 -3.18 5.85
CA THR A 146 2.15 -2.23 6.94
C THR A 146 1.83 -2.85 8.29
N ARG A 147 2.08 -2.10 9.37
CA ARG A 147 1.70 -2.48 10.73
C ARG A 147 0.57 -1.60 11.22
N ASP A 148 -0.45 -2.22 11.81
CA ASP A 148 -1.46 -1.46 12.53
C ASP A 148 -0.90 -0.90 13.85
N ARG A 149 -1.71 -0.09 14.55
CA ARG A 149 -1.32 0.53 15.84
C ARG A 149 -1.18 -0.47 16.99
N GLN A 150 -1.55 -1.75 16.77
CA GLN A 150 -1.39 -2.85 17.72
C GLN A 150 -0.22 -3.77 17.30
N GLY A 151 0.54 -3.41 16.26
CA GLY A 151 1.70 -4.14 15.79
C GLY A 151 1.38 -5.33 14.89
N ARG A 152 0.12 -5.54 14.48
CA ARG A 152 -0.30 -6.62 13.59
C ARG A 152 -0.02 -6.28 12.12
N LEU A 153 0.22 -7.30 11.31
CA LEU A 153 0.45 -7.15 9.87
C LEU A 153 -0.87 -6.84 9.15
N VAL A 154 -0.89 -5.76 8.38
CA VAL A 154 -1.95 -5.45 7.41
C VAL A 154 -1.37 -5.61 6.01
N SER A 155 -2.08 -6.31 5.14
CA SER A 155 -1.62 -6.67 3.80
C SER A 155 -2.67 -6.38 2.74
N CYS A 156 -2.20 -5.91 1.60
CA CYS A 156 -2.94 -5.88 0.34
C CYS A 156 -2.78 -7.21 -0.39
N GLU A 157 -3.88 -7.83 -0.85
CA GLU A 157 -3.86 -9.10 -1.59
C GLU A 157 -4.46 -8.93 -2.99
N HIS A 158 -3.66 -9.17 -4.03
CA HIS A 158 -4.10 -9.05 -5.42
C HIS A 158 -5.08 -10.17 -5.81
N LEU A 159 -4.77 -11.43 -5.51
CA LEU A 159 -5.51 -12.59 -6.02
C LEU A 159 -6.93 -12.65 -5.43
N SER A 160 -7.03 -12.46 -4.12
CA SER A 160 -8.29 -12.45 -3.38
C SER A 160 -9.02 -11.11 -3.45
N ARG A 161 -8.35 -10.05 -3.94
CA ARG A 161 -8.86 -8.68 -4.15
C ARG A 161 -9.36 -8.05 -2.84
N ARG A 162 -8.52 -8.04 -1.81
CA ARG A 162 -8.89 -7.58 -0.45
C ARG A 162 -7.72 -7.01 0.35
N VAL A 163 -8.06 -6.27 1.39
CA VAL A 163 -7.14 -5.85 2.46
C VAL A 163 -7.40 -6.74 3.66
N THR A 164 -6.34 -7.33 4.23
CA THR A 164 -6.42 -8.27 5.34
C THR A 164 -5.54 -7.86 6.50
N ARG A 165 -5.83 -8.41 7.68
CA ARG A 165 -5.01 -8.31 8.89
C ARG A 165 -4.66 -9.70 9.40
N THR A 166 -3.39 -9.92 9.71
CA THR A 166 -2.93 -11.11 10.39
C THR A 166 -3.04 -10.89 11.89
N GLU A 167 -3.89 -11.66 12.55
CA GLU A 167 -4.03 -11.61 14.00
C GLU A 167 -2.85 -12.30 14.70
N TYR A 168 -2.74 -12.12 16.02
CA TYR A 168 -1.61 -12.66 16.79
C TYR A 168 -1.51 -14.19 16.77
N ASP A 169 -2.64 -14.88 16.60
CA ASP A 169 -2.69 -16.34 16.47
C ASP A 169 -2.41 -16.82 15.04
N GLY A 170 -2.12 -15.90 14.11
CA GLY A 170 -1.87 -16.16 12.70
C GLY A 170 -3.13 -16.23 11.84
N SER A 171 -4.33 -16.13 12.42
CA SER A 171 -5.58 -16.09 11.64
C SER A 171 -5.68 -14.81 10.81
N ILE A 172 -6.45 -14.87 9.72
CA ILE A 172 -6.61 -13.76 8.77
C ILE A 172 -8.00 -13.15 8.91
N THR A 173 -8.06 -11.89 9.29
CA THR A 173 -9.27 -11.07 9.28
C THR A 173 -9.34 -10.30 7.97
N VAL A 174 -10.46 -10.40 7.24
CA VAL A 174 -10.72 -9.54 6.08
C VAL A 174 -11.19 -8.17 6.57
N LEU A 175 -10.49 -7.12 6.18
CA LEU A 175 -10.82 -5.74 6.56
C LEU A 175 -11.67 -5.05 5.48
N ALA A 176 -11.42 -5.36 4.20
CA ALA A 176 -12.18 -4.86 3.07
C ALA A 176 -12.00 -5.77 1.86
N ASP A 177 -13.08 -6.16 1.19
CA ASP A 177 -13.08 -6.93 -0.06
C ASP A 177 -14.03 -6.35 -1.14
N SER A 178 -14.85 -5.39 -0.77
CA SER A 178 -15.88 -4.79 -1.62
C SER A 178 -16.24 -3.38 -1.18
N PHE A 179 -16.73 -2.59 -2.14
CA PHE A 179 -17.27 -1.25 -1.94
C PHE A 179 -18.59 -1.14 -2.70
N GLU A 180 -19.67 -0.76 -2.00
CA GLU A 180 -21.02 -0.62 -2.58
C GLU A 180 -21.49 -1.87 -3.37
N GLY A 181 -21.17 -3.05 -2.84
CA GLY A 181 -21.56 -4.35 -3.43
C GLY A 181 -20.70 -4.82 -4.59
N LYS A 182 -19.66 -4.07 -4.96
CA LYS A 182 -18.70 -4.40 -6.02
C LYS A 182 -17.36 -4.79 -5.43
N ARG A 183 -16.67 -5.76 -6.03
CA ARG A 183 -15.33 -6.17 -5.57
C ARG A 183 -14.30 -5.07 -5.81
N LEU A 184 -13.38 -4.91 -4.86
CA LEU A 184 -12.16 -4.10 -5.05
C LEU A 184 -11.38 -4.58 -6.27
N ASN A 185 -10.58 -3.74 -6.91
CA ASN A 185 -9.80 -4.12 -8.08
C ASN A 185 -8.68 -5.10 -7.71
N SER A 186 -7.65 -4.59 -7.05
CA SER A 186 -6.49 -5.33 -6.55
C SER A 186 -5.71 -4.36 -5.65
N PRO A 187 -6.05 -4.28 -4.35
CA PRO A 187 -5.38 -3.38 -3.41
C PRO A 187 -3.85 -3.52 -3.53
N ASN A 188 -3.12 -2.41 -3.56
CA ASN A 188 -1.72 -2.41 -4.01
C ASN A 188 -0.75 -2.02 -2.90
N ASP A 189 -0.82 -0.80 -2.36
CA ASP A 189 -0.06 -0.39 -1.16
C ASP A 189 -1.01 0.09 -0.05
N VAL A 190 -0.54 0.03 1.21
CA VAL A 190 -1.35 0.31 2.40
C VAL A 190 -0.54 0.99 3.49
N ILE A 191 -1.16 1.96 4.16
CA ILE A 191 -0.60 2.67 5.32
C ILE A 191 -1.61 2.74 6.46
N VAL A 192 -1.11 2.85 7.69
CA VAL A 192 -1.94 3.09 8.88
C VAL A 192 -1.58 4.45 9.45
N LYS A 193 -2.60 5.29 9.63
CA LYS A 193 -2.48 6.61 10.25
C LYS A 193 -2.42 6.49 11.78
N SER A 194 -1.91 7.50 12.48
CA SER A 194 -1.78 7.55 13.94
C SER A 194 -3.09 7.31 14.70
N ASP A 195 -4.24 7.68 14.11
CA ASP A 195 -5.59 7.45 14.63
C ASP A 195 -6.09 6.00 14.44
N GLY A 196 -5.29 5.15 13.81
CA GLY A 196 -5.60 3.75 13.51
C GLY A 196 -6.35 3.52 12.20
N SER A 197 -6.74 4.58 11.48
CA SER A 197 -7.37 4.41 10.18
C SER A 197 -6.40 3.81 9.16
N ILE A 198 -6.92 2.92 8.31
CA ILE A 198 -6.13 2.21 7.29
C ILE A 198 -6.45 2.83 5.94
N TRP A 199 -5.43 3.21 5.18
CA TRP A 199 -5.57 3.84 3.87
C TRP A 199 -4.84 3.01 2.84
N PHE A 200 -5.46 2.76 1.69
CA PHE A 200 -4.86 1.92 0.66
C PHE A 200 -5.25 2.36 -0.74
N SER A 201 -4.38 2.07 -1.70
CA SER A 201 -4.62 2.27 -3.13
C SER A 201 -5.23 1.02 -3.76
N ASP A 202 -6.18 1.19 -4.67
CA ASP A 202 -6.86 0.10 -5.38
C ASP A 202 -6.76 0.25 -6.93
N PRO A 203 -5.56 0.15 -7.50
CA PRO A 203 -5.36 0.04 -8.95
C PRO A 203 -5.76 -1.34 -9.47
N SER A 204 -5.68 -1.54 -10.79
CA SER A 204 -6.05 -2.81 -11.45
C SER A 204 -4.88 -3.74 -11.78
N PHE A 205 -3.65 -3.48 -11.30
CA PHE A 205 -2.46 -4.26 -11.69
C PHE A 205 -2.62 -5.77 -11.48
N GLY A 206 -3.15 -6.19 -10.32
CA GLY A 206 -3.32 -7.59 -9.96
C GLY A 206 -4.38 -8.35 -10.74
N ILE A 207 -5.19 -7.66 -11.56
CA ILE A 207 -6.26 -8.25 -12.37
C ILE A 207 -6.05 -8.09 -13.88
N GLN A 208 -4.94 -7.48 -14.32
CA GLN A 208 -4.63 -7.28 -15.73
C GLN A 208 -4.11 -8.54 -16.44
N GLY A 209 -3.67 -9.55 -15.69
CA GLY A 209 -3.10 -10.78 -16.23
C GLY A 209 -2.80 -11.79 -15.13
N PHE A 210 -2.00 -12.81 -15.48
CA PHE A 210 -1.70 -13.95 -14.60
C PHE A 210 -0.34 -13.87 -13.91
N TYR A 211 0.37 -12.75 -14.01
CA TYR A 211 1.72 -12.62 -13.44
C TYR A 211 1.68 -12.21 -11.95
N GLU A 212 0.80 -11.29 -11.57
CA GLU A 212 0.69 -10.75 -10.20
C GLU A 212 -0.64 -11.10 -9.51
N GLY A 213 -1.42 -12.00 -10.10
CA GLY A 213 -2.76 -12.35 -9.68
C GLY A 213 -3.48 -13.17 -10.75
N GLU A 214 -4.77 -12.89 -10.94
CA GLU A 214 -5.60 -13.57 -11.93
C GLU A 214 -6.37 -12.55 -12.78
N ALA A 215 -6.38 -12.76 -14.10
CA ALA A 215 -7.06 -11.86 -15.01
C ALA A 215 -8.55 -11.75 -14.68
N ALA A 216 -9.04 -10.53 -14.44
CA ALA A 216 -10.44 -10.28 -14.11
C ALA A 216 -10.88 -8.90 -14.60
N HIS A 217 -12.20 -8.73 -14.76
CA HIS A 217 -12.77 -7.43 -15.04
C HIS A 217 -12.87 -6.59 -13.77
N ALA A 218 -12.40 -5.33 -13.86
CA ALA A 218 -12.59 -4.32 -12.83
C ALA A 218 -14.08 -3.97 -12.70
N GLU A 219 -14.58 -3.91 -11.47
CA GLU A 219 -15.97 -3.51 -11.17
C GLU A 219 -16.06 -2.05 -10.70
N LEU A 220 -14.92 -1.50 -10.26
CA LEU A 220 -14.75 -0.15 -9.72
C LEU A 220 -13.68 0.60 -10.52
N PRO A 221 -13.76 1.94 -10.61
CA PRO A 221 -12.62 2.74 -11.05
C PRO A 221 -11.43 2.58 -10.07
N THR A 222 -10.25 3.05 -10.47
CA THR A 222 -9.07 3.00 -9.60
C THR A 222 -9.11 4.13 -8.59
N HIS A 223 -9.07 3.82 -7.30
CA HIS A 223 -9.31 4.79 -6.22
C HIS A 223 -8.33 4.64 -5.06
N VAL A 224 -8.39 5.57 -4.10
CA VAL A 224 -7.83 5.39 -2.76
C VAL A 224 -8.98 5.33 -1.76
N TYR A 225 -8.89 4.39 -0.83
CA TYR A 225 -9.89 4.15 0.20
C TYR A 225 -9.31 4.32 1.60
N ARG A 226 -10.20 4.56 2.56
CA ARG A 226 -9.95 4.61 4.01
C ARG A 226 -10.88 3.64 4.73
N ILE A 227 -10.36 2.88 5.69
CA ILE A 227 -11.14 2.08 6.63
C ILE A 227 -11.21 2.83 7.96
N ASP A 228 -12.43 3.11 8.41
CA ASP A 228 -12.67 3.74 9.70
C ASP A 228 -12.21 2.84 10.87
N PRO A 229 -11.39 3.33 11.81
CA PRO A 229 -10.78 2.49 12.83
C PRO A 229 -11.76 1.99 13.89
N VAL A 230 -12.92 2.65 14.02
CA VAL A 230 -13.92 2.30 15.03
C VAL A 230 -15.01 1.43 14.44
N ARG A 231 -15.57 1.85 13.30
CA ARG A 231 -16.71 1.18 12.67
C ARG A 231 -16.31 0.12 11.65
N GLY A 232 -15.05 0.10 11.20
CA GLY A 232 -14.59 -0.76 10.10
C GLY A 232 -15.19 -0.41 8.74
N LYS A 233 -15.84 0.76 8.62
CA LYS A 233 -16.50 1.17 7.37
C LYS A 233 -15.45 1.59 6.34
N LEU A 234 -15.58 1.06 5.12
CA LEU A 234 -14.80 1.49 3.96
C LEU A 234 -15.37 2.81 3.39
N GLU A 235 -14.52 3.80 3.19
CA GLU A 235 -14.83 5.13 2.69
C GLU A 235 -13.95 5.44 1.47
N LEU A 236 -14.55 5.92 0.38
CA LEU A 236 -13.83 6.46 -0.77
C LEU A 236 -13.26 7.83 -0.41
N VAL A 237 -11.95 8.03 -0.60
CA VAL A 237 -11.27 9.28 -0.21
C VAL A 237 -10.59 10.00 -1.38
N ILE A 238 -10.26 9.29 -2.47
CA ILE A 238 -9.74 9.88 -3.71
C ILE A 238 -10.36 9.14 -4.90
N ASP A 239 -11.08 9.89 -5.74
CA ASP A 239 -11.81 9.39 -6.91
C ASP A 239 -11.26 9.91 -8.24
N ASP A 240 -10.32 10.86 -8.21
CA ASP A 240 -9.79 11.56 -9.39
C ASP A 240 -8.36 11.17 -9.76
N ILE A 241 -7.90 9.97 -9.37
CA ILE A 241 -6.52 9.48 -9.57
C ILE A 241 -6.46 8.24 -10.48
N LYS A 242 -5.49 8.20 -11.39
CA LYS A 242 -5.31 7.08 -12.33
C LYS A 242 -4.24 6.08 -11.86
N MET A 243 -4.63 4.83 -11.66
CA MET A 243 -3.73 3.76 -11.16
C MET A 243 -2.92 4.23 -9.93
N PRO A 244 -3.59 4.55 -8.81
CA PRO A 244 -2.92 4.94 -7.58
C PRO A 244 -2.03 3.78 -7.10
N ASN A 245 -0.86 4.09 -6.59
CA ASN A 245 0.11 3.10 -6.16
C ASN A 245 0.61 3.42 -4.74
N GLY A 246 1.93 3.60 -4.52
CA GLY A 246 2.50 3.92 -3.23
C GLY A 246 1.90 5.17 -2.61
N LEU A 247 1.72 5.15 -1.29
CA LEU A 247 1.17 6.26 -0.53
C LEU A 247 1.86 6.40 0.83
N CYS A 248 1.96 7.64 1.32
CA CYS A 248 2.43 7.91 2.68
C CYS A 248 1.89 9.26 3.18
N PHE A 249 1.75 9.39 4.49
CA PHE A 249 1.50 10.68 5.12
C PHE A 249 2.81 11.44 5.33
N SER A 250 2.73 12.78 5.36
CA SER A 250 3.76 13.61 5.98
C SER A 250 3.93 13.25 7.46
N PRO A 251 5.07 13.59 8.10
CA PRO A 251 5.32 13.22 9.50
C PRO A 251 4.28 13.75 10.50
N ASP A 252 3.71 14.93 10.21
CA ASP A 252 2.63 15.56 10.99
C ASP A 252 1.22 15.11 10.55
N GLU A 253 1.13 14.21 9.56
CA GLU A 253 -0.09 13.72 8.92
C GLU A 253 -1.02 14.80 8.35
N SER A 254 -0.49 16.01 8.08
CA SER A 254 -1.25 17.09 7.45
C SER A 254 -1.39 16.93 5.94
N LYS A 255 -0.55 16.11 5.32
CA LYS A 255 -0.56 15.83 3.87
C LYS A 255 -0.54 14.32 3.62
N LEU A 256 -1.30 13.89 2.62
CA LEU A 256 -1.19 12.56 2.02
C LEU A 256 -0.51 12.69 0.65
N TYR A 257 0.53 11.89 0.43
CA TYR A 257 1.19 11.71 -0.86
C TYR A 257 0.74 10.40 -1.49
N VAL A 258 0.42 10.41 -2.79
CA VAL A 258 0.01 9.21 -3.54
C VAL A 258 0.64 9.23 -4.93
N CYS A 259 1.29 8.13 -5.31
CA CYS A 259 1.80 7.91 -6.65
C CYS A 259 0.65 7.66 -7.63
N GLU A 260 0.67 8.35 -8.77
CA GLU A 260 -0.28 8.18 -9.87
C GLU A 260 0.46 7.59 -11.08
N ASN A 261 0.30 6.28 -11.28
CA ASN A 261 1.07 5.52 -12.27
C ASN A 261 0.35 5.37 -13.61
N GLY A 262 -0.90 5.84 -13.72
CA GLY A 262 -1.73 5.77 -14.94
C GLY A 262 -1.57 6.97 -15.87
N VAL A 263 -0.49 7.74 -15.72
CA VAL A 263 -0.14 8.92 -16.52
C VAL A 263 1.32 8.86 -16.94
N ASN A 264 1.66 9.57 -18.02
CA ASN A 264 3.02 9.68 -18.54
C ASN A 264 3.36 11.17 -18.75
N PRO A 265 4.37 11.74 -18.06
CA PRO A 265 5.21 11.09 -17.04
C PRO A 265 4.41 10.71 -15.78
N ARG A 266 4.90 9.70 -15.04
CA ARG A 266 4.34 9.34 -13.74
C ARG A 266 4.54 10.48 -12.74
N ARG A 267 3.67 10.60 -11.74
CA ARG A 267 3.71 11.73 -10.80
C ARG A 267 3.28 11.37 -9.40
N ILE A 268 3.79 12.10 -8.41
CA ILE A 268 3.30 12.04 -7.03
C ILE A 268 2.33 13.20 -6.85
N ARG A 269 1.10 12.88 -6.42
CA ARG A 269 0.10 13.86 -6.00
C ARG A 269 0.18 14.09 -4.50
N VAL A 270 -0.06 15.33 -4.08
CA VAL A 270 -0.21 15.71 -2.68
C VAL A 270 -1.63 16.22 -2.41
N TYR A 271 -2.18 15.81 -1.27
CA TYR A 271 -3.51 16.17 -0.79
C TYR A 271 -3.39 16.69 0.62
N GLU A 272 -4.04 17.80 0.92
CA GLU A 272 -4.10 18.34 2.28
C GLU A 272 -5.22 17.66 3.06
N LEU A 273 -4.90 17.14 4.24
CA LEU A 273 -5.86 16.54 5.14
C LEU A 273 -6.60 17.64 5.90
N ALA A 274 -7.93 17.58 5.88
CA ALA A 274 -8.77 18.49 6.63
C ALA A 274 -8.63 18.24 8.15
N THR A 275 -9.03 19.23 8.94
CA THR A 275 -8.97 19.18 10.41
C THR A 275 -9.78 18.05 11.04
N ASN A 276 -10.73 17.46 10.29
CA ASN A 276 -11.48 16.28 10.73
C ASN A 276 -10.67 14.96 10.64
N GLY A 277 -9.43 15.01 10.14
CA GLY A 277 -8.50 13.88 10.09
C GLY A 277 -8.83 12.81 9.03
N LYS A 278 -9.85 13.02 8.20
CA LYS A 278 -10.31 12.00 7.23
C LYS A 278 -10.67 12.52 5.83
N SER A 279 -11.01 13.79 5.68
CA SER A 279 -11.35 14.37 4.38
C SER A 279 -10.12 15.01 3.74
N LEU A 280 -10.00 14.87 2.42
CA LEU A 280 -8.91 15.46 1.64
C LEU A 280 -9.40 16.66 0.83
N ARG A 281 -8.56 17.70 0.73
CA ARG A 281 -8.74 18.74 -0.30
C ARG A 281 -8.34 18.20 -1.66
N LYS A 282 -8.78 18.90 -2.73
CA LYS A 282 -8.40 18.56 -4.11
C LYS A 282 -6.87 18.47 -4.23
N GLY A 283 -6.40 17.33 -4.74
CA GLY A 283 -4.97 17.09 -4.87
C GLY A 283 -4.34 17.95 -5.95
N ARG A 284 -3.04 18.17 -5.83
CA ARG A 284 -2.19 18.80 -6.85
C ARG A 284 -0.98 17.93 -7.16
N ILE A 285 -0.35 18.16 -8.30
CA ILE A 285 0.93 17.53 -8.63
C ILE A 285 1.99 18.08 -7.67
N HIS A 286 2.74 17.19 -7.03
CA HIS A 286 3.86 17.53 -6.17
C HIS A 286 5.20 17.27 -6.86
N ILE A 287 5.36 16.07 -7.43
CA ILE A 287 6.56 15.65 -8.17
C ILE A 287 6.13 15.12 -9.53
N ASP A 288 6.80 15.57 -10.59
CA ASP A 288 6.79 14.98 -11.92
C ASP A 288 8.04 14.10 -12.05
N ALA A 289 7.87 12.82 -12.40
CA ALA A 289 8.98 11.88 -12.44
C ALA A 289 9.83 12.00 -13.71
N GLY A 290 9.40 12.77 -14.71
CA GLY A 290 10.08 12.90 -15.99
C GLY A 290 10.36 11.52 -16.62
N PRO A 291 11.62 11.18 -16.92
CA PRO A 291 11.98 9.86 -17.48
C PRO A 291 11.97 8.73 -16.45
N GLY A 292 11.84 9.07 -15.16
CA GLY A 292 11.81 8.11 -14.06
C GLY A 292 10.44 7.50 -13.84
N SER A 293 10.44 6.37 -13.15
CA SER A 293 9.26 5.65 -12.75
C SER A 293 9.19 5.53 -11.23
N ILE A 294 8.11 6.03 -10.65
CA ILE A 294 7.82 5.97 -9.22
C ILE A 294 6.92 4.78 -8.88
N ASP A 295 7.03 4.33 -7.63
CA ASP A 295 6.25 3.22 -7.10
C ASP A 295 5.98 3.40 -5.60
N GLY A 296 6.48 2.55 -4.70
CA GLY A 296 6.38 2.72 -3.25
C GLY A 296 7.12 3.96 -2.72
N ILE A 297 6.52 4.66 -1.75
CA ILE A 297 7.08 5.89 -1.16
C ILE A 297 6.96 5.90 0.37
N ARG A 298 7.89 6.56 1.06
CA ARG A 298 7.83 6.85 2.50
C ARG A 298 8.34 8.25 2.82
N CYS A 299 7.86 8.86 3.89
CA CYS A 299 8.43 10.08 4.44
C CYS A 299 9.48 9.77 5.53
N ASP A 300 10.54 10.58 5.58
CA ASP A 300 11.39 10.67 6.77
C ASP A 300 10.85 11.69 7.78
N ILE A 301 11.41 11.73 8.98
CA ILE A 301 11.00 12.65 10.06
C ILE A 301 11.17 14.15 9.74
N GLU A 302 11.94 14.51 8.71
CA GLU A 302 12.10 15.89 8.24
C GLU A 302 11.16 16.22 7.06
N GLY A 303 10.28 15.29 6.68
CA GLY A 303 9.27 15.47 5.64
C GLY A 303 9.80 15.26 4.22
N ARG A 304 10.98 14.66 4.05
CA ARG A 304 11.48 14.28 2.73
C ARG A 304 10.79 13.04 2.23
N LEU A 305 10.54 12.97 0.92
CA LEU A 305 9.97 11.80 0.28
C LEU A 305 11.09 10.89 -0.24
N TRP A 306 11.08 9.65 0.22
CA TRP A 306 11.94 8.57 -0.25
C TRP A 306 11.12 7.71 -1.18
N CYS A 307 11.52 7.64 -2.44
CA CYS A 307 10.73 7.02 -3.51
C CYS A 307 11.47 5.85 -4.14
N GLY A 308 10.83 4.70 -4.21
CA GLY A 308 11.21 3.64 -5.13
C GLY A 308 11.20 4.20 -6.55
N TRP A 309 12.33 4.05 -7.24
CA TRP A 309 12.61 4.69 -8.52
C TRP A 309 13.17 3.69 -9.52
N GLY A 310 12.98 3.98 -10.80
CA GLY A 310 13.72 3.30 -11.86
C GLY A 310 13.28 3.67 -13.26
N THR A 311 13.46 2.67 -14.15
CA THR A 311 13.32 2.62 -15.62
C THR A 311 14.59 2.83 -16.42
N GLY A 312 15.75 2.47 -15.84
CA GLY A 312 17.00 2.30 -16.59
C GLY A 312 18.25 2.62 -15.77
N GLU A 313 19.41 2.43 -16.39
CA GLU A 313 20.70 2.78 -15.81
C GLU A 313 20.73 4.26 -15.37
N GLY A 314 21.21 4.53 -14.15
CA GLY A 314 21.24 5.86 -13.53
C GLY A 314 19.89 6.39 -13.00
N LEU A 315 18.81 5.61 -13.17
CA LEU A 315 17.51 5.87 -12.57
C LEU A 315 17.15 4.82 -11.52
N ASP A 316 17.50 3.56 -11.74
CA ASP A 316 17.15 2.44 -10.88
C ASP A 316 17.68 2.62 -9.44
N GLY A 317 16.78 2.48 -8.46
CA GLY A 317 17.12 2.59 -7.04
C GLY A 317 16.17 3.50 -6.28
N VAL A 318 16.67 4.35 -5.40
CA VAL A 318 15.83 5.25 -4.59
C VAL A 318 16.14 6.71 -4.92
N ARG A 319 15.10 7.51 -5.16
CA ARG A 319 15.22 8.97 -5.32
C ARG A 319 14.62 9.64 -4.09
N VAL A 320 15.35 10.58 -3.50
CA VAL A 320 14.88 11.36 -2.36
C VAL A 320 14.59 12.78 -2.79
N PHE A 321 13.43 13.29 -2.39
CA PHE A 321 13.00 14.66 -2.64
C PHE A 321 12.86 15.43 -1.33
N ASP A 322 13.28 16.69 -1.31
CA ASP A 322 13.02 17.58 -0.18
C ASP A 322 11.53 17.98 -0.09
N THR A 323 11.20 18.75 0.95
CA THR A 323 9.82 19.23 1.18
C THR A 323 9.28 20.16 0.07
N GLN A 324 10.16 20.67 -0.80
CA GLN A 324 9.86 21.52 -1.94
C GLN A 324 9.87 20.74 -3.26
N ALA A 325 9.91 19.40 -3.21
CA ALA A 325 9.96 18.51 -4.37
C ALA A 325 11.24 18.61 -5.23
N ASN A 326 12.36 19.10 -4.68
CA ASN A 326 13.65 19.04 -5.37
C ASN A 326 14.32 17.68 -5.11
N PRO A 327 14.90 17.01 -6.12
CA PRO A 327 15.68 15.79 -5.91
C PRO A 327 17.00 16.12 -5.20
N VAL A 328 17.28 15.46 -4.08
CA VAL A 328 18.45 15.78 -3.21
C VAL A 328 19.41 14.62 -3.02
N VAL A 329 18.94 13.37 -3.17
CA VAL A 329 19.77 12.16 -3.09
C VAL A 329 19.30 11.15 -4.12
N HIS A 330 20.24 10.37 -4.65
CA HIS A 330 19.96 9.11 -5.34
C HIS A 330 20.77 7.98 -4.71
N ILE A 331 20.13 6.83 -4.51
CA ILE A 331 20.79 5.58 -4.16
C ILE A 331 20.65 4.67 -5.37
N ASP A 332 21.74 4.49 -6.11
CA ASP A 332 21.79 3.68 -7.31
C ASP A 332 21.69 2.18 -6.95
N LEU A 333 20.80 1.46 -7.64
CA LEU A 333 20.69 0.00 -7.58
C LEU A 333 20.80 -0.58 -8.99
N PRO A 334 21.24 -1.85 -9.14
CA PRO A 334 21.30 -2.50 -10.46
C PRO A 334 19.93 -2.86 -11.03
N GLU A 335 18.84 -2.58 -10.31
CA GLU A 335 17.48 -2.91 -10.68
C GLU A 335 16.48 -1.91 -10.08
N ARG A 336 15.36 -1.71 -10.77
CA ARG A 336 14.27 -0.83 -10.33
C ARG A 336 13.82 -1.17 -8.90
N CYS A 337 13.80 -0.16 -8.04
CA CYS A 337 13.23 -0.28 -6.69
C CYS A 337 11.71 -0.09 -6.77
N ALA A 338 10.97 -1.14 -6.43
CA ALA A 338 9.52 -1.11 -6.42
C ALA A 338 9.00 -0.50 -5.11
N ASN A 339 9.66 -0.75 -3.97
CA ASN A 339 9.17 -0.22 -2.70
C ASN A 339 10.29 -0.15 -1.66
N LEU A 340 10.05 0.57 -0.57
CA LEU A 340 11.02 0.78 0.50
C LEU A 340 10.35 0.98 1.85
N CYS A 341 11.07 0.67 2.93
CA CYS A 341 10.65 1.04 4.27
C CYS A 341 11.86 1.34 5.17
N PHE A 342 11.62 2.13 6.21
CA PHE A 342 12.59 2.33 7.27
C PHE A 342 12.42 1.26 8.35
N GLY A 343 13.53 0.76 8.86
CA GLY A 343 13.55 -0.19 9.96
C GLY A 343 14.85 -0.13 10.76
N GLY A 344 15.17 -1.23 11.43
CA GLY A 344 16.18 -1.25 12.49
C GLY A 344 15.69 -0.53 13.75
N ARG A 345 16.44 -0.68 14.85
CA ARG A 345 16.08 -0.14 16.18
C ARG A 345 15.81 1.37 16.17
N HIS A 346 16.57 2.12 15.38
CA HIS A 346 16.47 3.58 15.30
C HIS A 346 15.70 4.07 14.07
N ARG A 347 15.05 3.18 13.30
CA ARG A 347 14.35 3.51 12.04
C ARG A 347 15.25 4.21 11.01
N ASN A 348 16.55 3.97 11.07
CA ASN A 348 17.56 4.59 10.20
C ASN A 348 18.26 3.57 9.28
N ARG A 349 17.68 2.37 9.15
CA ARG A 349 18.06 1.40 8.13
C ARG A 349 16.99 1.39 7.06
N LEU A 350 17.32 1.87 5.87
CA LEU A 350 16.42 1.86 4.73
C LEU A 350 16.50 0.48 4.07
N PHE A 351 15.37 -0.22 4.00
CA PHE A 351 15.21 -1.46 3.24
C PHE A 351 14.54 -1.14 1.91
N MET A 352 15.02 -1.76 0.83
CA MET A 352 14.64 -1.47 -0.54
C MET A 352 14.30 -2.78 -1.25
N ALA A 353 13.01 -2.99 -1.54
CA ALA A 353 12.53 -4.11 -2.34
C ALA A 353 12.64 -3.70 -3.81
N ALA A 354 13.56 -4.31 -4.55
CA ALA A 354 13.91 -3.90 -5.88
C ALA A 354 13.90 -5.10 -6.81
N SER A 355 12.87 -5.18 -7.66
CA SER A 355 12.66 -6.21 -8.67
C SER A 355 12.92 -7.63 -8.16
N ARG A 356 14.14 -8.15 -8.27
CA ARG A 356 14.50 -9.54 -7.92
C ARG A 356 15.23 -9.67 -6.60
N SER A 357 15.50 -8.57 -5.89
CA SER A 357 16.33 -8.56 -4.68
C SER A 357 15.79 -7.63 -3.59
N LEU A 358 16.33 -7.83 -2.40
CA LEU A 358 16.14 -6.97 -1.24
C LEU A 358 17.50 -6.35 -0.87
N TYR A 359 17.52 -5.03 -0.77
CA TYR A 359 18.70 -4.28 -0.37
C TYR A 359 18.48 -3.54 0.95
N ALA A 360 19.56 -3.13 1.61
CA ALA A 360 19.51 -2.24 2.76
C ALA A 360 20.69 -1.27 2.80
N VAL A 361 20.52 -0.12 3.45
CA VAL A 361 21.60 0.82 3.77
C VAL A 361 21.25 1.64 5.01
N TYR A 362 22.25 1.98 5.82
CA TYR A 362 22.07 2.92 6.93
C TYR A 362 22.09 4.37 6.42
N VAL A 363 21.14 5.17 6.89
CA VAL A 363 20.96 6.57 6.49
C VAL A 363 21.01 7.51 7.69
N GLY A 364 21.39 8.77 7.45
CA GLY A 364 21.51 9.81 8.48
C GLY A 364 20.18 10.51 8.82
N THR A 365 19.07 9.79 8.69
CA THR A 365 17.72 10.24 9.04
C THR A 365 16.91 9.06 9.60
N GLN A 366 15.68 9.29 10.01
CA GLN A 366 14.78 8.26 10.52
C GLN A 366 13.47 8.25 9.73
N GLY A 367 12.87 7.07 9.60
CA GLY A 367 11.47 6.94 9.19
C GLY A 367 10.50 7.37 10.29
N VAL A 368 9.28 7.72 9.88
CA VAL A 368 8.16 8.12 10.76
C VAL A 368 7.62 6.96 11.60
#